data_AF-E6V6C2-F1
#
_entry.id   AF-E6V6C2-F1
#
_cell.length_a   1.000
_cell.length_b   1.000
_cell.length_c   1.000
_cell.angle_alpha   90.00
_cell.angle_beta   90.00
_cell.angle_gamma   90.00
#
_symmetry.space_group_name_H-M   'P 1'
#
loop_
_entity.id
_entity.type
_entity.pdbx_description
1 polymer ?
#
loop_
_entity_poly.entity_id
_entity_poly.type
_entity_poly.pdbx_seq_one_letter_code
_entity_poly.pdbx_strand_id
1 'polypeptide(L)'
;MFIREEGYARLHRSDIAKSRAHINVDGQKQWPTNRAGARGITIPNGCAYAQNDAYLELCNPCWNLQWRAGIGNLYVILPALFVIWGWYGFAVHPLFFHEVIFFFVIGDWVPNSLLWFGWLFLFPLALASAFLIYMWFCKMGMRTCFFTFARGRIRFNRLTRKVYVLRPKYCGGNAVFEWDRLVALFDPQSTNRWDKQDVAMLALYHPPFDATDPVAQGEDCLFAGPAVTGPEGAAHLWEYIRQYMETGPTIDRIPPGAPANFKGIARYLHPEYTTYCGLPSSYQYRQECRPGFMETFFHMSSQITCSWPRFPKEWQSDSGVGEPEDRPVQTGAVMTALVYRARGQLSKDEEVELMERYGTAEALAAAKARRD
;
A
#
# COMPACT_ATOMS: atom_id res chain seq x y z
N MET A 1 -3.54 4.26 0.37
CA MET A 1 -2.73 3.19 0.97
C MET A 1 -3.48 2.53 2.10
N PHE A 2 -3.33 2.94 3.37
CA PHE A 2 -3.90 2.20 4.51
C PHE A 2 -5.16 2.83 5.10
N ILE A 3 -5.88 3.64 4.32
CA ILE A 3 -7.04 4.40 4.82
C ILE A 3 -8.11 3.45 5.37
N ARG A 4 -8.34 2.32 4.70
CA ARG A 4 -9.34 1.34 5.13
C ARG A 4 -8.88 0.53 6.33
N GLU A 5 -7.62 0.09 6.36
CA GLU A 5 -7.02 -0.57 7.52
C GLU A 5 -6.99 0.35 8.74
N GLU A 6 -6.68 1.64 8.55
CA GLU A 6 -6.74 2.63 9.64
C GLU A 6 -8.18 2.83 10.13
N GLY A 7 -9.13 2.98 9.21
CA GLY A 7 -10.55 3.12 9.52
C GLY A 7 -11.06 1.94 10.35
N TYR A 8 -10.80 0.72 9.87
CA TYR A 8 -11.10 -0.53 10.55
C TYR A 8 -10.41 -0.59 11.93
N ALA A 9 -9.09 -0.45 12.00
CA ALA A 9 -8.34 -0.57 13.26
C ALA A 9 -8.73 0.49 14.30
N ARG A 10 -9.07 1.70 13.86
CA ARG A 10 -9.55 2.76 14.76
C ARG A 10 -10.93 2.42 15.32
N LEU A 11 -11.85 1.96 14.48
CA LEU A 11 -13.17 1.54 14.94
C LEU A 11 -13.07 0.32 15.84
N HIS A 12 -12.24 -0.66 15.48
CA HIS A 12 -12.00 -1.88 16.25
C HIS A 12 -11.48 -1.58 17.66
N ARG A 13 -10.57 -0.60 17.81
CA ARG A 13 -10.11 -0.12 19.13
C ARG A 13 -11.22 0.51 19.98
N SER A 14 -12.27 1.03 19.35
CA SER A 14 -13.38 1.66 20.07
C SER A 14 -14.53 0.69 20.35
N ASP A 15 -14.87 -0.15 19.37
CA ASP A 15 -16.02 -1.05 19.37
C ASP A 15 -15.92 -2.01 18.17
N ILE A 16 -15.84 -3.31 18.46
CA ILE A 16 -15.72 -4.38 17.46
C ILE A 16 -16.93 -4.41 16.52
N ALA A 17 -18.13 -4.13 17.02
CA ALA A 17 -19.34 -4.13 16.20
C ALA A 17 -19.27 -3.05 15.10
N LYS A 18 -18.71 -1.88 15.43
CA LYS A 18 -18.52 -0.79 14.47
C LYS A 18 -17.51 -1.14 13.39
N SER A 19 -16.43 -1.85 13.74
CA SER A 19 -15.46 -2.30 12.73
C SER A 19 -16.04 -3.36 11.79
N ARG A 20 -16.86 -4.29 12.30
CA ARG A 20 -17.56 -5.28 11.45
C ARG A 20 -18.57 -4.61 10.51
N ALA A 21 -19.31 -3.62 10.99
CA ALA A 21 -20.21 -2.80 10.17
C ALA A 21 -19.45 -1.94 9.14
N HIS A 22 -18.22 -1.51 9.44
CA HIS A 22 -17.39 -0.73 8.52
C HIS A 22 -16.96 -1.52 7.28
N ILE A 23 -16.76 -2.82 7.42
CA ILE A 23 -16.42 -3.71 6.29
C ILE A 23 -17.60 -4.60 5.87
N ASN A 24 -18.81 -4.33 6.39
CA ASN A 24 -20.03 -5.07 6.10
C ASN A 24 -19.85 -6.60 6.21
N VAL A 25 -19.28 -7.09 7.33
CA VAL A 25 -19.04 -8.53 7.53
C VAL A 25 -20.34 -9.33 7.47
N ASP A 26 -21.38 -8.85 8.15
CA ASP A 26 -22.64 -9.58 8.33
C ASP A 26 -23.64 -9.39 7.17
N GLY A 27 -23.53 -8.28 6.43
CA GLY A 27 -24.39 -7.98 5.29
C GLY A 27 -23.83 -8.43 3.95
N GLN A 28 -22.76 -9.23 3.93
CA GLN A 28 -22.21 -9.83 2.72
C GLN A 28 -21.87 -11.30 2.94
N LYS A 29 -21.65 -11.99 1.81
CA LYS A 29 -21.22 -13.37 1.84
C LYS A 29 -19.73 -13.48 2.11
N GLN A 30 -19.39 -14.36 3.04
CA GLN A 30 -18.03 -14.73 3.41
C GLN A 30 -17.52 -15.86 2.50
N TRP A 31 -16.33 -15.68 1.93
CA TRP A 31 -15.70 -16.63 1.01
C TRP A 31 -14.50 -17.31 1.68
N PRO A 32 -14.66 -18.55 2.19
CA PRO A 32 -13.55 -19.29 2.76
C PRO A 32 -12.52 -19.66 1.68
N THR A 33 -11.29 -19.96 2.11
CA THR A 33 -10.16 -20.31 1.25
C THR A 33 -10.43 -21.44 0.26
N ASN A 34 -11.27 -22.41 0.62
CA ASN A 34 -11.61 -23.55 -0.23
C ASN A 34 -12.65 -23.23 -1.32
N ARG A 35 -13.17 -22.00 -1.38
CA ARG A 35 -14.27 -21.62 -2.27
C ARG A 35 -13.79 -20.70 -3.39
N ALA A 36 -14.07 -21.11 -4.62
CA ALA A 36 -13.81 -20.29 -5.80
C ALA A 36 -14.69 -19.03 -5.80
N GLY A 37 -14.07 -17.86 -6.04
CA GLY A 37 -14.78 -16.58 -6.11
C GLY A 37 -15.32 -16.27 -7.51
N ALA A 38 -14.61 -16.71 -8.55
CA ALA A 38 -14.93 -16.42 -9.93
C ALA A 38 -14.58 -17.59 -10.87
N ARG A 39 -15.11 -17.54 -12.10
CA ARG A 39 -14.83 -18.56 -13.13
C ARG A 39 -13.44 -18.45 -13.74
N GLY A 40 -12.80 -17.28 -13.65
CA GLY A 40 -11.45 -17.02 -14.13
C GLY A 40 -10.69 -16.10 -13.19
N ILE A 41 -9.46 -15.75 -13.54
CA ILE A 41 -8.58 -14.93 -12.71
C ILE A 41 -8.31 -13.55 -13.34
N THR A 42 -8.02 -12.57 -12.49
CA THR A 42 -7.49 -11.26 -12.92
C THR A 42 -6.11 -11.09 -12.32
N ILE A 43 -5.13 -10.76 -13.17
CA ILE A 43 -3.76 -10.50 -12.74
C ILE A 43 -3.76 -9.23 -11.86
N PRO A 44 -3.07 -9.25 -10.70
CA PRO A 44 -2.95 -8.09 -9.81
C PRO A 44 -2.02 -7.00 -10.39
N ASN A 45 -2.45 -6.38 -11.50
CA ASN A 45 -1.68 -5.38 -12.24
C ASN A 45 -1.22 -4.23 -11.34
N GLY A 46 0.07 -3.93 -11.38
CA GLY A 46 0.65 -2.77 -10.69
C GLY A 46 0.50 -2.84 -9.17
N CYS A 47 0.39 -4.04 -8.60
CA CYS A 47 0.37 -4.27 -7.15
C CYS A 47 1.14 -5.52 -6.73
N ALA A 48 1.66 -6.33 -7.65
CA ALA A 48 2.51 -7.46 -7.33
C ALA A 48 3.98 -7.05 -7.28
N TYR A 49 4.67 -7.37 -6.18
CA TYR A 49 6.11 -7.13 -6.03
C TYR A 49 6.94 -8.27 -6.57
N ALA A 50 6.54 -9.49 -6.22
CA ALA A 50 7.29 -10.69 -6.53
C ALA A 50 6.35 -11.89 -6.54
N GLN A 51 6.67 -12.84 -7.39
CA GLN A 51 5.95 -14.08 -7.54
C GLN A 51 6.95 -15.15 -7.95
N ASN A 52 6.91 -16.27 -7.24
CA ASN A 52 7.73 -17.45 -7.52
C ASN A 52 6.94 -18.72 -7.14
N ASP A 53 7.61 -19.86 -6.99
CA ASP A 53 6.98 -21.13 -6.63
C ASP A 53 6.63 -21.25 -5.13
N ALA A 54 7.11 -20.33 -4.29
CA ALA A 54 7.00 -20.39 -2.83
C ALA A 54 6.07 -19.31 -2.26
N TYR A 55 6.16 -18.08 -2.74
CA TYR A 55 5.32 -16.98 -2.27
C TYR A 55 4.88 -16.01 -3.40
N LEU A 56 3.73 -15.38 -3.17
CA LEU A 56 3.19 -14.26 -3.92
C LEU A 56 3.20 -13.04 -3.01
N GLU A 57 3.76 -11.94 -3.48
CA GLU A 57 3.82 -10.71 -2.72
C GLU A 57 3.03 -9.59 -3.40
N LEU A 58 2.03 -9.08 -2.70
CA LEU A 58 1.16 -8.01 -3.16
C LEU A 58 1.33 -6.76 -2.27
N CYS A 59 0.97 -5.60 -2.82
CA CYS A 59 0.81 -4.39 -2.05
C CYS A 59 -0.63 -4.18 -1.57
N ASN A 60 -0.79 -3.27 -0.62
CA ASN A 60 -2.11 -2.79 -0.22
C ASN A 60 -2.75 -1.93 -1.33
N PRO A 61 -4.09 -1.80 -1.34
CA PRO A 61 -4.78 -1.04 -2.36
C PRO A 61 -4.53 0.46 -2.30
N CYS A 62 -4.99 1.14 -3.35
CA CYS A 62 -5.01 2.60 -3.47
C CYS A 62 -3.65 3.28 -3.53
N TRP A 63 -2.57 2.56 -3.88
CA TRP A 63 -1.35 3.23 -4.32
C TRP A 63 -1.68 4.13 -5.52
N ASN A 64 -2.26 3.57 -6.59
CA ASN A 64 -2.69 4.26 -7.80
C ASN A 64 -3.68 5.44 -7.60
N LEU A 65 -4.29 5.56 -6.42
CA LEU A 65 -5.21 6.64 -6.06
C LEU A 65 -4.60 7.68 -5.13
N GLN A 66 -3.30 7.59 -4.87
CA GLN A 66 -2.58 8.50 -4.00
C GLN A 66 -2.65 9.96 -4.46
N TRP A 67 -2.71 10.22 -5.76
CA TRP A 67 -2.87 11.57 -6.29
C TRP A 67 -4.15 12.26 -5.76
N ARG A 68 -5.23 11.51 -5.50
CA ARG A 68 -6.47 12.05 -4.90
C ARG A 68 -6.21 12.58 -3.50
N ALA A 69 -5.41 11.84 -2.73
CA ALA A 69 -4.96 12.26 -1.41
C ALA A 69 -4.06 13.51 -1.52
N GLY A 70 -3.11 13.51 -2.46
CA GLY A 70 -2.25 14.66 -2.72
C GLY A 70 -3.03 15.94 -3.08
N ILE A 71 -4.01 15.85 -3.96
CA ILE A 71 -4.86 16.99 -4.32
C ILE A 71 -5.67 17.47 -3.11
N GLY A 72 -6.20 16.55 -2.29
CA GLY A 72 -6.88 16.94 -1.05
C GLY A 72 -5.97 17.72 -0.10
N ASN A 73 -4.68 17.34 -0.01
CA ASN A 73 -3.70 18.13 0.75
C ASN A 73 -3.54 19.55 0.19
N LEU A 74 -3.53 19.73 -1.13
CA LEU A 74 -3.44 21.06 -1.74
C LEU A 74 -4.61 21.96 -1.31
N TYR A 75 -5.84 21.42 -1.33
CA TYR A 75 -7.05 22.19 -1.02
C TYR A 75 -7.31 22.37 0.48
N VAL A 76 -6.80 21.48 1.33
CA VAL A 76 -7.02 21.57 2.79
C VAL A 76 -5.84 22.23 3.49
N ILE A 77 -4.62 21.79 3.19
CA ILE A 77 -3.42 22.22 3.92
C ILE A 77 -3.01 23.64 3.50
N LEU A 78 -2.95 23.95 2.21
CA LEU A 78 -2.45 25.26 1.78
C LEU A 78 -3.33 26.42 2.28
N PRO A 79 -4.67 26.38 2.16
CA PRO A 79 -5.51 27.44 2.70
C PRO A 79 -5.43 27.51 4.23
N ALA A 80 -5.39 26.37 4.92
CA ALA A 80 -5.26 26.34 6.37
C ALA A 80 -3.93 26.94 6.86
N LEU A 81 -2.82 26.60 6.21
CA LEU A 81 -1.50 27.18 6.50
C LEU A 81 -1.46 28.67 6.17
N PHE A 82 -2.12 29.11 5.09
CA PHE A 82 -2.22 30.52 4.74
C PHE A 82 -2.94 31.32 5.83
N VAL A 83 -4.05 30.79 6.38
CA VAL A 83 -4.76 31.42 7.50
C VAL A 83 -3.88 31.46 8.76
N ILE A 84 -3.21 30.36 9.10
CA ILE A 84 -2.33 30.29 10.27
C ILE A 84 -1.16 31.28 10.13
N TRP A 85 -0.59 31.38 8.93
CA TRP A 85 0.47 32.35 8.62
C TRP A 85 -0.04 33.79 8.74
N GLY A 86 -1.24 34.09 8.24
CA GLY A 86 -1.88 35.38 8.42
C GLY A 86 -2.06 35.72 9.91
N TRP A 87 -2.55 34.77 10.71
CA TRP A 87 -2.68 34.98 12.16
C TRP A 87 -1.33 35.27 12.82
N TYR A 88 -0.29 34.49 12.51
CA TYR A 88 1.06 34.77 12.99
C TYR A 88 1.50 36.19 12.61
N GLY A 89 1.32 36.58 11.34
CA GLY A 89 1.79 37.85 10.80
C GLY A 89 1.11 39.09 11.39
N PHE A 90 -0.21 39.03 11.61
CA PHE A 90 -0.99 40.17 12.09
C PHE A 90 -1.22 40.18 13.61
N ALA A 91 -1.02 39.06 14.31
CA ALA A 91 -1.29 38.96 15.75
C ALA A 91 -0.05 38.65 16.60
N VAL A 92 0.74 37.66 16.20
CA VAL A 92 1.85 37.13 17.02
C VAL A 92 3.14 37.89 16.76
N HIS A 93 3.53 38.06 15.50
CA HIS A 93 4.77 38.72 15.10
C HIS A 93 4.87 40.17 15.64
N PRO A 94 3.81 41.01 15.59
CA PRO A 94 3.88 42.36 16.11
C PRO A 94 4.06 42.45 17.63
N LEU A 95 3.68 41.42 18.39
CA LEU A 95 3.89 41.38 19.84
C LEU A 95 5.36 41.23 20.22
N PHE A 96 6.14 40.54 19.38
CA PHE A 96 7.55 40.24 19.66
C PHE A 96 8.51 41.22 18.97
N PHE A 97 8.14 41.70 17.78
CA PHE A 97 9.04 42.48 16.92
C PHE A 97 8.55 43.89 16.65
N HIS A 98 7.33 44.25 17.09
CA HIS A 98 6.71 45.54 16.80
C HIS A 98 6.57 45.86 15.30
N GLU A 99 6.57 44.82 14.46
CA GLU A 99 6.44 44.86 13.00
C GLU A 99 5.35 43.89 12.55
N VAL A 100 4.67 44.16 11.43
CA VAL A 100 3.74 43.23 10.78
C VAL A 100 4.47 42.51 9.66
N ILE A 101 4.28 41.19 9.56
CA ILE A 101 4.75 40.41 8.42
C ILE A 101 3.55 39.85 7.63
N PHE A 102 3.58 39.99 6.31
CA PHE A 102 2.65 39.32 5.42
C PHE A 102 3.38 38.75 4.22
N PHE A 103 3.27 37.44 4.02
CA PHE A 103 4.15 36.65 3.15
C PHE A 103 5.63 36.89 3.45
N PHE A 104 6.30 37.73 2.64
CA PHE A 104 7.74 38.04 2.74
C PHE A 104 8.00 39.54 2.91
N VAL A 105 6.94 40.33 3.14
CA VAL A 105 7.04 41.78 3.31
C VAL A 105 6.87 42.11 4.79
N ILE A 106 7.82 42.90 5.31
CA ILE A 106 7.83 43.42 6.68
C ILE A 106 7.38 44.88 6.63
N GLY A 107 6.48 45.25 7.53
CA GLY A 107 6.00 46.61 7.68
C GLY A 107 6.18 47.10 9.11
N ASP A 108 6.83 48.24 9.26
CA ASP A 108 7.18 48.85 10.55
C ASP A 108 5.96 49.50 11.25
N TRP A 109 4.81 49.52 10.58
CA TRP A 109 3.59 50.15 11.08
C TRP A 109 2.57 49.12 11.51
N VAL A 110 2.29 49.08 12.81
CA VAL A 110 1.31 48.19 13.45
C VAL A 110 0.09 49.00 13.92
N PRO A 111 -0.88 49.33 13.06
CA PRO A 111 -2.13 49.95 13.51
C PRO A 111 -2.91 48.98 14.40
N ASN A 112 -3.51 49.52 15.47
CA ASN A 112 -4.32 48.73 16.41
C ASN A 112 -5.44 47.94 15.71
N SER A 113 -6.00 48.45 14.61
CA SER A 113 -7.01 47.74 13.82
C SER A 113 -6.50 46.41 13.24
N LEU A 114 -5.24 46.34 12.80
CA LEU A 114 -4.64 45.11 12.29
C LEU A 114 -4.37 44.10 13.42
N LEU A 115 -3.97 44.58 14.60
CA LEU A 115 -3.84 43.72 15.79
C LEU A 115 -5.19 43.11 16.19
N TRP A 116 -6.25 43.92 16.25
CA TRP A 116 -7.60 43.45 16.55
C TRP A 116 -8.10 42.49 15.48
N PHE A 117 -7.82 42.75 14.20
CA PHE A 117 -8.12 41.83 13.10
C PHE A 117 -7.41 40.48 13.29
N GLY A 118 -6.13 40.49 13.64
CA GLY A 118 -5.36 39.30 13.96
C GLY A 118 -5.97 38.47 15.10
N TRP A 119 -6.29 39.12 16.22
CA TRP A 119 -6.77 38.42 17.42
C TRP A 119 -8.25 38.05 17.42
N LEU A 120 -9.13 38.89 16.86
CA LEU A 120 -10.57 38.63 16.89
C LEU A 120 -11.05 37.79 15.71
N PHE A 121 -10.43 37.96 14.53
CA PHE A 121 -10.86 37.28 13.31
C PHE A 121 -9.93 36.13 12.91
N LEU A 122 -8.62 36.40 12.78
CA LEU A 122 -7.69 35.38 12.29
C LEU A 122 -7.39 34.30 13.32
N PHE A 123 -7.35 34.61 14.62
CA PHE A 123 -7.08 33.60 15.65
C PHE A 123 -8.15 32.48 15.70
N PRO A 124 -9.48 32.76 15.78
CA PRO A 124 -10.48 31.69 15.71
C PRO A 124 -10.39 30.89 14.40
N LEU A 125 -10.10 31.56 13.27
CA LEU A 125 -9.98 30.90 11.98
C LEU A 125 -8.73 30.03 11.88
N ALA A 126 -7.61 30.45 12.50
CA ALA A 126 -6.38 29.67 12.60
C ALA A 126 -6.57 28.45 13.50
N LEU A 127 -7.31 28.58 14.61
CA LEU A 127 -7.67 27.45 15.46
C LEU A 127 -8.56 26.43 14.71
N ALA A 128 -9.57 26.92 14.00
CA ALA A 128 -10.41 26.09 13.13
C ALA A 128 -9.59 25.41 12.03
N SER A 129 -8.62 26.12 11.44
CA SER A 129 -7.69 25.59 10.42
C SER A 129 -6.78 24.50 10.98
N ALA A 130 -6.24 24.69 12.18
CA ALA A 130 -5.44 23.68 12.88
C ALA A 130 -6.28 22.44 13.21
N PHE A 131 -7.52 22.63 13.66
CA PHE A 131 -8.46 21.53 13.88
C PHE A 131 -8.80 20.80 12.57
N LEU A 132 -9.00 21.51 11.47
CA LEU A 132 -9.26 20.92 10.16
C LEU A 132 -8.08 20.08 9.67
N ILE A 133 -6.84 20.59 9.81
CA ILE A 133 -5.61 19.82 9.50
C ILE A 133 -5.56 18.55 10.35
N TYR A 134 -5.82 18.66 11.66
CA TYR A 134 -5.86 17.50 12.55
C TYR A 134 -6.92 16.47 12.11
N MET A 135 -8.14 16.90 11.79
CA MET A 135 -9.21 16.04 11.30
C MET A 135 -8.83 15.37 9.97
N TRP A 136 -8.25 16.12 9.04
CA TRP A 136 -7.80 15.64 7.74
C TRP A 136 -6.75 14.52 7.88
N PHE A 137 -5.71 14.75 8.70
CA PHE A 137 -4.64 13.77 8.88
C PHE A 137 -5.03 12.58 9.75
N CYS A 138 -5.70 12.81 10.88
CA CYS A 138 -5.94 11.78 11.89
C CYS A 138 -7.31 11.11 11.79
N LYS A 139 -8.33 11.81 11.29
CA LYS A 139 -9.69 11.26 11.16
C LYS A 139 -10.02 10.78 9.75
N MET A 140 -9.59 11.49 8.71
CA MET A 140 -9.81 11.08 7.32
C MET A 140 -8.68 10.16 6.77
N GLY A 141 -7.66 9.91 7.59
CA GLY A 141 -6.63 8.90 7.35
C GLY A 141 -5.54 9.30 6.36
N MET A 142 -5.38 10.60 6.14
CA MET A 142 -4.41 11.16 5.19
C MET A 142 -2.96 10.94 5.62
N ARG A 143 -2.73 10.75 6.93
CA ARG A 143 -1.42 10.30 7.45
C ARG A 143 -1.02 8.92 6.95
N THR A 144 -1.92 8.11 6.38
CA THR A 144 -1.56 6.81 5.79
C THR A 144 -0.90 6.94 4.42
N CYS A 145 -0.90 8.12 3.82
CA CYS A 145 -0.34 8.37 2.49
C CYS A 145 1.06 9.00 2.53
N PHE A 146 1.46 9.56 3.68
CA PHE A 146 2.70 10.32 3.86
C PHE A 146 3.32 10.01 5.23
N PHE A 147 4.65 10.03 5.35
CA PHE A 147 5.37 9.81 6.62
C PHE A 147 5.12 8.44 7.28
N THR A 148 4.87 7.43 6.46
CA THR A 148 4.57 6.07 6.93
C THR A 148 5.23 5.05 6.02
N PHE A 149 4.68 3.84 5.86
CA PHE A 149 5.13 2.90 4.84
C PHE A 149 4.66 3.30 3.45
N ALA A 150 5.58 3.36 2.48
CA ALA A 150 5.29 3.79 1.10
C ALA A 150 4.29 2.87 0.43
N ARG A 151 4.22 1.60 0.86
CA ARG A 151 3.21 0.61 0.48
C ARG A 151 3.22 -0.50 1.53
N GLY A 152 2.05 -1.04 1.84
CA GLY A 152 1.95 -2.29 2.62
C GLY A 152 2.50 -3.44 1.81
N ARG A 153 3.11 -4.40 2.49
CA ARG A 153 3.58 -5.64 1.87
C ARG A 153 2.79 -6.79 2.47
N ILE A 154 2.19 -7.59 1.60
CA ILE A 154 1.40 -8.75 1.96
C ILE A 154 2.01 -9.93 1.22
N ARG A 155 2.66 -10.82 1.94
CA ARG A 155 3.31 -12.01 1.40
C ARG A 155 2.47 -13.22 1.70
N PHE A 156 1.95 -13.85 0.66
CA PHE A 156 1.23 -15.10 0.66
C PHE A 156 2.21 -16.23 0.41
N ASN A 157 2.59 -16.96 1.46
CA ASN A 157 3.52 -18.09 1.34
C ASN A 157 2.71 -19.40 1.23
N ARG A 158 2.80 -20.07 0.08
CA ARG A 158 2.05 -21.31 -0.17
C ARG A 158 2.62 -22.49 0.60
N LEU A 159 3.95 -22.53 0.77
CA LEU A 159 4.63 -23.65 1.44
C LEU A 159 4.29 -23.69 2.92
N THR A 160 4.32 -22.53 3.58
CA THR A 160 3.97 -22.44 5.01
C THR A 160 2.48 -22.27 5.25
N ARG A 161 1.68 -21.99 4.22
CA ARG A 161 0.26 -21.62 4.32
C ARG A 161 0.01 -20.41 5.22
N LYS A 162 0.93 -19.44 5.21
CA LYS A 162 0.85 -18.22 6.03
C LYS A 162 0.82 -16.96 5.19
N VAL A 163 0.17 -15.94 5.72
CA VAL A 163 0.11 -14.59 5.15
C VAL A 163 0.80 -13.62 6.08
N TYR A 164 1.93 -13.08 5.64
CA TYR A 164 2.72 -12.10 6.37
C TYR A 164 2.34 -10.69 5.92
N VAL A 165 1.96 -9.84 6.87
CA VAL A 165 1.51 -8.48 6.58
C VAL A 165 2.37 -7.46 7.29
N LEU A 166 2.87 -6.49 6.51
CA LEU A 166 3.56 -5.30 7.01
C LEU A 166 2.68 -4.07 6.82
N ARG A 167 2.30 -3.46 7.93
CA ARG A 167 1.51 -2.24 7.98
C ARG A 167 1.81 -1.45 9.25
N PRO A 168 1.52 -0.13 9.28
CA PRO A 168 1.81 0.70 10.43
C PRO A 168 1.06 0.24 11.70
N LYS A 169 1.64 0.48 12.89
CA LYS A 169 1.04 0.09 14.19
C LYS A 169 -0.40 0.58 14.36
N TYR A 170 -0.69 1.81 13.95
CA TYR A 170 -2.03 2.40 14.09
C TYR A 170 -3.07 1.80 13.12
N CYS A 171 -2.63 1.06 12.09
CA CYS A 171 -3.45 0.29 11.15
C CYS A 171 -3.57 -1.21 11.53
N GLY A 172 -3.17 -1.59 12.76
CA GLY A 172 -3.19 -2.98 13.22
C GLY A 172 -1.80 -3.63 13.29
N GLY A 173 -0.75 -2.95 12.80
CA GLY A 173 0.63 -3.40 12.94
C GLY A 173 0.98 -4.65 12.11
N ASN A 174 2.23 -5.08 12.24
CA ASN A 174 2.75 -6.28 11.60
C ASN A 174 2.04 -7.52 12.14
N ALA A 175 1.55 -8.38 11.26
CA ALA A 175 0.76 -9.55 11.63
C ALA A 175 1.06 -10.75 10.73
N VAL A 176 0.83 -11.95 11.27
CA VAL A 176 0.98 -13.22 10.54
C VAL A 176 -0.30 -14.01 10.70
N PHE A 177 -0.98 -14.26 9.58
CA PHE A 177 -2.25 -14.98 9.57
C PHE A 177 -2.04 -16.37 8.97
N GLU A 178 -2.73 -17.36 9.54
CA GLU A 178 -2.86 -18.68 8.92
C GLU A 178 -3.85 -18.56 7.75
N TRP A 179 -3.42 -18.97 6.56
CA TRP A 179 -4.21 -18.81 5.34
C TRP A 179 -5.59 -19.43 5.48
N ASP A 180 -5.66 -20.65 6.01
CA ASP A 180 -6.90 -21.44 6.12
C ASP A 180 -7.97 -20.82 7.03
N ARG A 181 -7.60 -19.83 7.85
CA ARG A 181 -8.52 -19.09 8.72
C ARG A 181 -9.07 -17.83 8.07
N LEU A 182 -8.44 -17.36 6.99
CA LEU A 182 -8.84 -16.13 6.34
C LEU A 182 -10.10 -16.34 5.51
N VAL A 183 -10.93 -15.30 5.50
CA VAL A 183 -12.15 -15.23 4.73
C VAL A 183 -12.09 -14.02 3.83
N ALA A 184 -12.39 -14.20 2.55
CA ALA A 184 -12.44 -13.10 1.61
C ALA A 184 -13.80 -12.39 1.63
N LEU A 185 -13.75 -11.07 1.59
CA LEU A 185 -14.90 -10.17 1.47
C LEU A 185 -14.74 -9.37 0.17
N PHE A 186 -15.75 -9.44 -0.70
CA PHE A 186 -15.69 -8.84 -2.04
C PHE A 186 -16.32 -7.44 -2.10
N ASP A 187 -17.20 -7.12 -1.15
CA ASP A 187 -17.81 -5.80 -1.04
C ASP A 187 -17.67 -5.25 0.38
N PRO A 188 -16.43 -4.94 0.83
CA PRO A 188 -16.18 -4.46 2.19
C PRO A 188 -16.56 -2.98 2.34
N GLN A 189 -17.76 -2.56 1.90
CA GLN A 189 -18.26 -1.20 2.03
C GLN A 189 -18.92 -1.00 3.38
N SER A 190 -18.77 0.19 3.97
CA SER A 190 -19.49 0.49 5.21
C SER A 190 -20.99 0.56 4.97
N THR A 191 -21.76 0.09 5.96
CA THR A 191 -23.21 0.30 6.01
C THR A 191 -23.58 1.78 6.21
N ASN A 192 -22.67 2.60 6.73
CA ASN A 192 -22.88 4.02 6.92
C ASN A 192 -22.64 4.81 5.62
N ARG A 193 -23.60 5.64 5.22
CA ARG A 193 -23.53 6.48 4.02
C ARG A 193 -22.28 7.37 3.98
N TRP A 194 -21.87 7.91 5.13
CA TRP A 194 -20.73 8.83 5.22
C TRP A 194 -19.37 8.12 5.14
N ASP A 195 -19.36 6.81 5.37
CA ASP A 195 -18.17 5.96 5.31
C ASP A 195 -18.12 5.11 4.03
N LYS A 196 -19.14 5.22 3.17
CA LYS A 196 -19.21 4.50 1.90
C LYS A 196 -18.20 5.09 0.94
N GLN A 197 -17.32 4.25 0.40
CA GLN A 197 -16.30 4.64 -0.57
C GLN A 197 -16.55 3.92 -1.89
N ASP A 198 -16.45 4.65 -3.00
CA ASP A 198 -16.70 4.16 -4.36
C ASP A 198 -15.63 3.21 -4.90
N VAL A 199 -14.50 3.05 -4.18
CA VAL A 199 -13.39 2.21 -4.61
C VAL A 199 -13.54 0.83 -4.00
N ALA A 200 -13.85 -0.17 -4.82
CA ALA A 200 -13.91 -1.56 -4.39
C ALA A 200 -12.50 -2.14 -4.18
N MET A 201 -12.37 -3.00 -3.18
CA MET A 201 -11.11 -3.61 -2.74
C MET A 201 -11.38 -5.01 -2.24
N LEU A 202 -10.41 -5.91 -2.37
CA LEU A 202 -10.46 -7.22 -1.74
C LEU A 202 -10.02 -7.09 -0.28
N ALA A 203 -10.90 -7.44 0.65
CA ALA A 203 -10.56 -7.56 2.07
C ALA A 203 -10.40 -9.04 2.46
N LEU A 204 -9.34 -9.35 3.20
CA LEU A 204 -9.14 -10.63 3.86
C LEU A 204 -9.38 -10.42 5.36
N TYR A 205 -10.45 -11.02 5.84
CA TYR A 205 -10.93 -10.94 7.21
C TYR A 205 -10.48 -12.18 7.99
N HIS A 206 -9.88 -11.93 9.16
CA HIS A 206 -9.56 -12.95 10.14
C HIS A 206 -10.68 -12.95 11.19
N PRO A 207 -11.52 -14.01 11.24
CA PRO A 207 -12.65 -14.08 12.16
C PRO A 207 -12.21 -14.07 13.62
N PRO A 208 -13.13 -13.73 14.55
CA PRO A 208 -12.81 -13.64 15.97
C PRO A 208 -12.36 -14.97 16.56
N PHE A 209 -11.69 -14.86 17.70
CA PHE A 209 -11.25 -15.95 18.56
C PHE A 209 -12.37 -16.96 18.84
N ASP A 210 -12.14 -18.22 18.50
CA ASP A 210 -12.93 -19.33 19.02
C ASP A 210 -12.34 -19.74 20.37
N ALA A 211 -13.16 -19.73 21.43
CA ALA A 211 -12.76 -20.10 22.78
C ALA A 211 -12.25 -21.55 22.90
N THR A 212 -12.51 -22.37 21.89
CA THR A 212 -12.05 -23.76 21.80
C THR A 212 -10.68 -23.92 21.15
N ASP A 213 -10.07 -22.85 20.63
CA ASP A 213 -8.80 -22.90 19.89
C ASP A 213 -7.66 -22.14 20.62
N PRO A 214 -6.66 -22.85 21.16
CA PRO A 214 -5.56 -22.25 21.93
C PRO A 214 -4.55 -21.44 21.09
N VAL A 215 -4.63 -21.46 19.74
CA VAL A 215 -3.71 -20.74 18.84
C VAL A 215 -4.36 -19.48 18.24
N ALA A 216 -5.63 -19.22 18.54
CA ALA A 216 -6.37 -18.16 17.89
C ALA A 216 -5.84 -16.75 18.23
N GLN A 217 -5.47 -16.00 17.18
CA GLN A 217 -5.13 -14.58 17.23
C GLN A 217 -6.43 -13.76 17.14
N GLY A 218 -6.41 -12.52 17.65
CA GLY A 218 -7.60 -11.64 17.65
C GLY A 218 -8.22 -11.39 16.26
N GLU A 219 -9.42 -10.82 16.25
CA GLU A 219 -10.09 -10.42 15.01
C GLU A 219 -9.29 -9.32 14.29
N ASP A 220 -9.15 -9.44 12.96
CA ASP A 220 -8.42 -8.48 12.16
C ASP A 220 -8.89 -8.46 10.71
N CYS A 221 -8.53 -7.40 9.97
CA CYS A 221 -8.83 -7.26 8.56
C CYS A 221 -7.69 -6.56 7.82
N LEU A 222 -7.33 -7.09 6.67
CA LEU A 222 -6.31 -6.54 5.78
C LEU A 222 -6.86 -6.42 4.35
N PHE A 223 -6.35 -5.48 3.56
CA PHE A 223 -6.80 -5.28 2.19
C PHE A 223 -5.65 -5.58 1.21
N ALA A 224 -5.90 -6.41 0.21
CA ALA A 224 -4.86 -6.95 -0.67
C ALA A 224 -5.07 -6.58 -2.14
N GLY A 225 -3.98 -6.23 -2.81
CA GLY A 225 -3.93 -6.02 -4.26
C GLY A 225 -4.44 -4.65 -4.71
N PRO A 226 -4.70 -4.48 -6.02
CA PRO A 226 -5.11 -3.20 -6.58
C PRO A 226 -6.54 -2.81 -6.17
N ALA A 227 -6.85 -1.53 -6.34
CA ALA A 227 -8.24 -1.10 -6.42
C ALA A 227 -8.93 -1.81 -7.60
N VAL A 228 -10.09 -2.43 -7.34
CA VAL A 228 -10.82 -3.23 -8.33
C VAL A 228 -12.13 -2.57 -8.74
N THR A 229 -12.68 -2.99 -9.88
CA THR A 229 -13.98 -2.53 -10.36
C THR A 229 -15.07 -3.42 -9.78
N GLY A 230 -15.67 -2.97 -8.67
CA GLY A 230 -16.78 -3.66 -8.01
C GLY A 230 -16.42 -5.04 -7.41
N PRO A 231 -17.44 -5.77 -6.92
CA PRO A 231 -17.25 -7.06 -6.25
C PRO A 231 -16.74 -8.16 -7.18
N GLU A 232 -17.07 -8.12 -8.48
CA GLU A 232 -16.59 -9.10 -9.46
C GLU A 232 -15.07 -9.02 -9.63
N GLY A 233 -14.52 -7.80 -9.70
CA GLY A 233 -13.07 -7.61 -9.75
C GLY A 233 -12.37 -8.16 -8.51
N ALA A 234 -12.97 -7.98 -7.32
CA ALA A 234 -12.46 -8.57 -6.07
C ALA A 234 -12.51 -10.10 -6.11
N ALA A 235 -13.57 -10.68 -6.67
CA ALA A 235 -13.73 -12.12 -6.81
C ALA A 235 -12.69 -12.75 -7.75
N HIS A 236 -12.35 -12.08 -8.85
CA HIS A 236 -11.30 -12.51 -9.77
C HIS A 236 -9.89 -12.41 -9.17
N LEU A 237 -9.63 -11.34 -8.39
CA LEU A 237 -8.37 -11.19 -7.65
C LEU A 237 -8.25 -12.24 -6.54
N TRP A 238 -9.35 -12.53 -5.85
CA TRP A 238 -9.40 -13.62 -4.86
C TRP A 238 -9.08 -14.97 -5.49
N GLU A 239 -9.70 -15.29 -6.64
CA GLU A 239 -9.43 -16.55 -7.33
C GLU A 239 -7.95 -16.68 -7.73
N TYR A 240 -7.31 -15.57 -8.14
CA TYR A 240 -5.88 -15.52 -8.42
C TYR A 240 -5.03 -15.91 -7.19
N ILE A 241 -5.25 -15.23 -6.05
CA ILE A 241 -4.50 -15.47 -4.81
C ILE A 241 -4.77 -16.89 -4.29
N ARG A 242 -6.03 -17.32 -4.30
CA ARG A 242 -6.46 -18.64 -3.83
C ARG A 242 -5.79 -19.75 -4.62
N GLN A 243 -5.87 -19.68 -5.94
CA GLN A 243 -5.28 -20.70 -6.80
C GLN A 243 -3.75 -20.67 -6.72
N TYR A 244 -3.13 -19.50 -6.52
CA TYR A 244 -1.69 -19.41 -6.24
C TYR A 244 -1.34 -20.17 -4.94
N MET A 245 -2.12 -19.95 -3.88
CA MET A 245 -1.90 -20.59 -2.57
C MET A 245 -2.16 -22.10 -2.56
N GLU A 246 -3.01 -22.61 -3.44
CA GLU A 246 -3.34 -24.04 -3.53
C GLU A 246 -2.44 -24.79 -4.53
N THR A 247 -2.44 -24.35 -5.78
CA THR A 247 -1.74 -25.05 -6.87
C THR A 247 -0.35 -24.49 -7.14
N GLY A 248 -0.11 -23.23 -6.78
CA GLY A 248 1.09 -22.52 -7.20
C GLY A 248 1.00 -22.06 -8.66
N PRO A 249 2.13 -21.61 -9.23
CA PRO A 249 2.20 -21.25 -10.63
C PRO A 249 2.07 -22.49 -11.52
N THR A 250 1.25 -22.39 -12.55
CA THR A 250 0.91 -23.48 -13.47
C THR A 250 1.50 -23.31 -14.86
N ILE A 251 1.86 -22.08 -15.23
CA ILE A 251 2.40 -21.73 -16.54
C ILE A 251 3.57 -20.77 -16.38
N ASP A 252 4.49 -20.71 -17.33
CA ASP A 252 5.61 -19.76 -17.24
C ASP A 252 5.23 -18.35 -17.70
N ARG A 253 4.33 -18.25 -18.67
CA ARG A 253 3.85 -16.96 -19.21
C ARG A 253 2.38 -17.06 -19.61
N ILE A 254 1.63 -16.00 -19.36
CA ILE A 254 0.22 -15.88 -19.77
C ILE A 254 0.17 -15.66 -21.30
N PRO A 255 -0.60 -16.47 -22.04
CA PRO A 255 -0.70 -16.31 -23.48
C PRO A 255 -1.38 -14.98 -23.86
N PRO A 256 -0.94 -14.31 -24.93
CA PRO A 256 -1.59 -13.10 -25.41
C PRO A 256 -3.04 -13.41 -25.83
N GLY A 257 -4.01 -12.67 -25.29
CA GLY A 257 -5.44 -12.89 -25.57
C GLY A 257 -6.08 -14.01 -24.76
N ALA A 258 -5.56 -14.33 -23.57
CA ALA A 258 -6.16 -15.30 -22.67
C ALA A 258 -7.67 -15.01 -22.44
N PRO A 259 -8.55 -16.03 -22.51
CA PRO A 259 -9.99 -15.83 -22.36
C PRO A 259 -10.34 -15.42 -20.92
N ALA A 260 -11.49 -14.80 -20.70
CA ALA A 260 -11.90 -14.29 -19.38
C ALA A 260 -12.04 -15.38 -18.30
N ASN A 261 -12.18 -16.65 -18.70
CA ASN A 261 -12.23 -17.82 -17.82
C ASN A 261 -10.86 -18.49 -17.62
N PHE A 262 -9.77 -17.86 -18.08
CA PHE A 262 -8.44 -18.40 -17.92
C PHE A 262 -8.06 -18.52 -16.44
N LYS A 263 -7.37 -19.61 -16.10
CA LYS A 263 -6.93 -19.94 -14.73
C LYS A 263 -5.44 -20.21 -14.63
N GLY A 264 -4.66 -19.94 -15.67
CA GLY A 264 -3.22 -20.17 -15.64
C GLY A 264 -2.50 -19.12 -14.80
N ILE A 265 -1.73 -19.54 -13.79
CA ILE A 265 -0.95 -18.65 -12.94
C ILE A 265 0.49 -18.64 -13.42
N ALA A 266 1.00 -17.47 -13.80
CA ALA A 266 2.37 -17.32 -14.24
C ALA A 266 3.37 -17.64 -13.11
N ARG A 267 4.46 -18.36 -13.40
CA ARG A 267 5.57 -18.53 -12.47
C ARG A 267 6.25 -17.20 -12.18
N TYR A 268 6.39 -16.39 -13.23
CA TYR A 268 6.96 -15.06 -13.16
C TYR A 268 6.01 -14.06 -13.81
N LEU A 269 5.71 -12.99 -13.08
CA LEU A 269 4.95 -11.88 -13.65
C LEU A 269 5.84 -11.10 -14.63
N HIS A 270 5.28 -10.79 -15.80
CA HIS A 270 5.93 -9.88 -16.74
C HIS A 270 6.11 -8.51 -16.09
N PRO A 271 7.18 -7.75 -16.40
CA PRO A 271 7.40 -6.41 -15.82
C PRO A 271 6.18 -5.48 -15.92
N GLU A 272 5.39 -5.58 -16.99
CA GLU A 272 4.15 -4.81 -17.19
C GLU A 272 3.06 -5.08 -16.13
N TYR A 273 3.11 -6.23 -15.46
CA TYR A 273 2.16 -6.64 -14.42
C TYR A 273 2.71 -6.48 -13.00
N THR A 274 4.02 -6.32 -12.87
CA THR A 274 4.67 -6.05 -11.57
C THR A 274 4.66 -4.56 -11.25
N THR A 275 4.73 -4.25 -9.96
CA THR A 275 5.05 -2.91 -9.48
C THR A 275 6.54 -2.74 -9.39
N TYR A 276 7.11 -1.94 -10.28
CA TYR A 276 8.53 -1.65 -10.29
C TYR A 276 8.81 -0.50 -9.32
N CYS A 277 9.58 -0.74 -8.26
CA CYS A 277 9.79 0.27 -7.22
C CYS A 277 10.89 1.29 -7.52
N GLY A 278 11.36 1.40 -8.77
CA GLY A 278 12.31 2.43 -9.23
C GLY A 278 12.33 2.54 -10.75
N LEU A 279 13.14 3.45 -11.30
CA LEU A 279 13.05 3.78 -12.72
C LEU A 279 14.04 2.94 -13.54
N PRO A 280 13.58 2.15 -14.53
CA PRO A 280 14.44 1.74 -15.63
C PRO A 280 14.06 2.44 -16.95
N SER A 281 12.79 2.78 -17.19
CA SER A 281 12.34 3.39 -18.44
C SER A 281 11.09 4.27 -18.30
N SER A 282 10.96 5.25 -19.20
CA SER A 282 9.80 6.16 -19.28
C SER A 282 8.50 5.47 -19.69
N TYR A 283 8.55 4.26 -20.26
CA TYR A 283 7.36 3.50 -20.65
C TYR A 283 6.69 2.84 -19.45
N GLN A 284 7.46 2.14 -18.62
CA GLN A 284 6.99 1.50 -17.39
C GLN A 284 6.45 2.54 -16.39
N TYR A 285 7.17 3.66 -16.25
CA TYR A 285 6.72 4.80 -15.44
C TYR A 285 5.34 5.31 -15.88
N ARG A 286 5.09 5.37 -17.21
CA ARG A 286 3.80 5.77 -17.76
C ARG A 286 2.69 4.76 -17.48
N GLN A 287 3.00 3.47 -17.46
CA GLN A 287 2.04 2.42 -17.13
C GLN A 287 1.63 2.45 -15.64
N GLU A 288 2.61 2.61 -14.75
CA GLU A 288 2.35 2.56 -13.29
C GLU A 288 1.78 3.86 -12.73
N CYS A 289 2.34 5.01 -13.14
CA CYS A 289 1.97 6.30 -12.56
C CYS A 289 0.89 7.03 -13.35
N ARG A 290 0.64 6.65 -14.63
CA ARG A 290 -0.18 7.41 -15.59
C ARG A 290 0.23 8.89 -15.59
N PRO A 291 1.13 9.32 -16.48
CA PRO A 291 1.97 10.52 -16.32
C PRO A 291 1.18 11.85 -16.42
N GLY A 292 0.32 12.14 -15.45
CA GLY A 292 -0.12 13.49 -15.15
C GLY A 292 0.85 14.14 -14.18
N PHE A 293 0.94 15.46 -14.22
CA PHE A 293 1.76 16.24 -13.29
C PHE A 293 1.41 15.92 -11.83
N MET A 294 0.12 15.79 -11.53
CA MET A 294 -0.38 15.53 -10.18
C MET A 294 0.00 14.15 -9.67
N GLU A 295 -0.25 13.11 -10.48
CA GLU A 295 0.11 11.73 -10.18
C GLU A 295 1.60 11.62 -9.91
N THR A 296 2.41 12.15 -10.84
CA THR A 296 3.88 12.17 -10.75
C THR A 296 4.35 12.81 -9.44
N PHE A 297 3.93 14.05 -9.19
CA PHE A 297 4.39 14.83 -8.03
C PHE A 297 4.03 14.17 -6.71
N PHE A 298 2.78 13.70 -6.55
CA PHE A 298 2.32 13.13 -5.29
C PHE A 298 2.82 11.70 -5.04
N HIS A 299 3.04 10.90 -6.09
CA HIS A 299 3.73 9.63 -5.95
C HIS A 299 5.19 9.82 -5.52
N MET A 300 5.92 10.73 -6.16
CA MET A 300 7.31 11.04 -5.79
C MET A 300 7.39 11.59 -4.36
N SER A 301 6.50 12.50 -3.99
CA SER A 301 6.44 13.05 -2.63
C SER A 301 6.26 11.96 -1.57
N SER A 302 5.45 10.95 -1.85
CA SER A 302 5.28 9.81 -0.95
C SER A 302 6.49 8.90 -0.90
N GLN A 303 7.12 8.61 -2.05
CA GLN A 303 8.36 7.83 -2.06
C GLN A 303 9.49 8.51 -1.28
N ILE A 304 9.53 9.85 -1.27
CA ILE A 304 10.51 10.63 -0.51
C ILE A 304 10.17 10.66 0.98
N THR A 305 8.88 10.80 1.33
CA THR A 305 8.45 11.00 2.73
C THR A 305 8.17 9.70 3.48
N CYS A 306 7.98 8.59 2.78
CA CYS A 306 7.65 7.30 3.37
C CYS A 306 8.87 6.36 3.38
N SER A 307 8.87 5.44 4.34
CA SER A 307 9.86 4.37 4.46
C SER A 307 9.36 3.07 3.81
N TRP A 308 10.28 2.17 3.46
CA TRP A 308 9.93 0.85 2.96
C TRP A 308 9.89 -0.16 4.11
N PRO A 309 8.78 -0.91 4.29
CA PRO A 309 8.69 -1.89 5.36
C PRO A 309 9.51 -3.15 5.03
N ARG A 310 10.18 -3.68 6.07
CA ARG A 310 10.98 -4.91 6.01
C ARG A 310 10.32 -6.03 6.82
N PHE A 311 10.40 -7.25 6.31
CA PHE A 311 9.98 -8.41 7.07
C PHE A 311 10.96 -8.66 8.23
N PRO A 312 10.47 -8.90 9.46
CA PRO A 312 11.32 -9.34 10.56
C PRO A 312 12.02 -10.66 10.21
N LYS A 313 13.33 -10.75 10.44
CA LYS A 313 14.11 -11.99 10.21
C LYS A 313 13.55 -13.19 11.00
N GLU A 314 12.97 -12.92 12.16
CA GLU A 314 12.33 -13.90 13.04
C GLU A 314 11.19 -14.67 12.35
N TRP A 315 10.54 -14.08 11.36
CA TRP A 315 9.44 -14.73 10.64
C TRP A 315 9.92 -15.79 9.67
N GLN A 316 11.22 -15.83 9.35
CA GLN A 316 11.80 -16.73 8.34
C GLN A 316 10.96 -16.74 7.04
N SER A 317 10.42 -15.57 6.67
CA SER A 317 9.50 -15.41 5.54
C SER A 317 10.20 -15.42 4.19
N ASP A 318 11.53 -15.53 4.19
CA ASP A 318 12.39 -15.55 3.00
C ASP A 318 12.13 -16.82 2.16
N SER A 319 12.21 -16.70 0.84
CA SER A 319 12.21 -17.83 -0.10
C SER A 319 13.51 -18.64 -0.05
N GLY A 320 14.52 -18.17 0.69
CA GLY A 320 15.88 -18.73 0.67
C GLY A 320 16.69 -18.27 -0.54
N VAL A 321 16.09 -17.45 -1.41
CA VAL A 321 16.78 -16.68 -2.43
C VAL A 321 17.08 -15.35 -1.75
N GLY A 322 18.34 -15.02 -1.47
CA GLY A 322 18.77 -13.83 -0.70
C GLY A 322 18.36 -12.49 -1.31
N GLU A 323 17.06 -12.25 -1.38
CA GLU A 323 16.43 -11.12 -2.00
C GLU A 323 16.73 -9.87 -1.17
N PRO A 324 17.10 -8.74 -1.80
CA PRO A 324 17.34 -7.49 -1.09
C PRO A 324 16.00 -6.92 -0.57
N GLU A 325 15.55 -7.39 0.60
CA GLU A 325 14.36 -6.88 1.29
C GLU A 325 14.47 -5.39 1.64
N ASP A 326 15.69 -4.87 1.61
CA ASP A 326 16.10 -3.50 1.84
C ASP A 326 15.90 -2.57 0.63
N ARG A 327 15.70 -3.12 -0.58
CA ARG A 327 15.46 -2.35 -1.81
C ARG A 327 14.49 -3.08 -2.76
N PRO A 328 13.15 -3.00 -2.55
CA PRO A 328 12.17 -3.72 -3.38
C PRO A 328 12.22 -3.33 -4.87
N VAL A 329 12.78 -2.15 -5.18
CA VAL A 329 13.15 -1.67 -6.51
C VAL A 329 14.06 -2.65 -7.24
N GLN A 330 15.07 -3.12 -6.50
CA GLN A 330 16.08 -4.03 -6.97
C GLN A 330 15.57 -5.45 -6.91
N THR A 331 14.66 -5.82 -6.01
CA THR A 331 14.02 -7.15 -6.04
C THR A 331 13.28 -7.39 -7.36
N GLY A 332 12.51 -6.42 -7.87
CA GLY A 332 11.88 -6.54 -9.21
C GLY A 332 12.89 -6.63 -10.36
N ALA A 333 13.96 -5.82 -10.30
CA ALA A 333 15.06 -5.85 -11.27
C ALA A 333 15.89 -7.15 -11.21
N VAL A 334 16.14 -7.66 -10.02
CA VAL A 334 16.87 -8.90 -9.72
C VAL A 334 16.01 -10.10 -10.10
N MET A 335 14.71 -10.10 -9.81
CA MET A 335 13.78 -11.13 -10.31
C MET A 335 13.71 -11.13 -11.83
N THR A 336 13.68 -9.95 -12.45
CA THR A 336 13.77 -9.81 -13.91
C THR A 336 15.11 -10.35 -14.43
N ALA A 337 16.23 -10.01 -13.80
CA ALA A 337 17.55 -10.51 -14.17
C ALA A 337 17.71 -12.02 -13.91
N LEU A 338 17.05 -12.57 -12.89
CA LEU A 338 16.93 -14.01 -12.63
C LEU A 338 16.09 -14.72 -13.69
N VAL A 339 15.05 -14.06 -14.25
CA VAL A 339 14.32 -14.57 -15.42
C VAL A 339 15.19 -14.53 -16.67
N TYR A 340 15.93 -13.46 -16.91
CA TYR A 340 16.90 -13.39 -18.03
C TYR A 340 17.98 -14.47 -17.89
N ARG A 341 18.47 -14.73 -16.67
CA ARG A 341 19.36 -15.84 -16.35
C ARG A 341 18.74 -17.20 -16.64
N ALA A 342 17.52 -17.46 -16.15
CA ALA A 342 16.82 -18.74 -16.38
C ALA A 342 16.53 -19.00 -17.87
N ARG A 343 16.43 -17.94 -18.68
CA ARG A 343 16.28 -18.01 -20.14
C ARG A 343 17.61 -18.06 -20.90
N GLY A 344 18.75 -18.03 -20.22
CA GLY A 344 20.08 -17.96 -20.85
C GLY A 344 20.32 -16.66 -21.63
N GLN A 345 19.57 -15.61 -21.32
CA GLN A 345 19.61 -14.31 -22.00
C GLN A 345 20.53 -13.30 -21.31
N LEU A 346 21.04 -13.63 -20.13
CA LEU A 346 22.04 -12.82 -19.43
C LEU A 346 23.44 -13.25 -19.89
N SER A 347 24.35 -12.30 -20.12
CA SER A 347 25.75 -12.67 -20.39
C SER A 347 26.39 -13.33 -19.17
N LYS A 348 27.39 -14.19 -19.38
CA LYS A 348 28.09 -14.89 -18.29
C LYS A 348 28.68 -13.91 -17.25
N ASP A 349 29.17 -12.76 -17.68
CA ASP A 349 29.72 -11.73 -16.79
C ASP A 349 28.63 -11.00 -16.00
N GLU A 350 27.50 -10.67 -16.63
CA GLU A 350 26.34 -10.10 -15.94
C GLU A 350 25.71 -11.08 -14.95
N GLU A 351 25.74 -12.39 -15.24
CA GLU A 351 25.24 -13.44 -14.33
C GLU A 351 26.10 -13.51 -13.06
N VAL A 352 27.42 -13.44 -13.21
CA VAL A 352 28.33 -13.40 -12.07
C VAL A 352 28.18 -12.09 -11.30
N GLU A 353 28.11 -10.93 -11.96
CA GLU A 353 27.91 -9.64 -11.27
C GLU A 353 26.58 -9.59 -10.52
N LEU A 354 25.50 -10.13 -11.11
CA LEU A 354 24.20 -10.26 -10.47
C LEU A 354 24.29 -11.14 -9.22
N MET A 355 24.97 -12.29 -9.30
CA MET A 355 25.13 -13.19 -8.16
C MET A 355 26.10 -12.66 -7.10
N GLU A 356 27.10 -11.85 -7.46
CA GLU A 356 28.02 -11.23 -6.50
C GLU A 356 27.31 -10.20 -5.64
N ARG A 357 26.34 -9.48 -6.23
CA ARG A 357 25.57 -8.47 -5.51
C ARG A 357 24.36 -9.03 -4.78
N TYR A 358 23.71 -10.07 -5.32
CA TYR A 358 22.38 -10.49 -4.87
C TYR A 358 22.18 -12.02 -4.75
N GLY A 359 23.19 -12.84 -5.07
CA GLY A 359 23.10 -14.29 -5.02
C GLY A 359 23.54 -14.89 -3.69
N THR A 360 23.11 -16.13 -3.40
CA THR A 360 23.70 -16.92 -2.31
C THR A 360 25.11 -17.36 -2.67
N ALA A 361 25.94 -17.69 -1.67
CA ALA A 361 27.32 -18.15 -1.90
C ALA A 361 27.38 -19.36 -2.86
N GLU A 362 26.40 -20.27 -2.76
CA GLU A 362 26.26 -21.42 -3.66
C GLU A 362 25.87 -21.01 -5.10
N ALA A 363 24.91 -20.09 -5.25
CA ALA A 363 24.47 -19.60 -6.55
C ALA A 363 25.58 -18.82 -7.27
N LEU A 364 26.39 -18.08 -6.51
CA LEU A 364 27.57 -17.37 -7.00
C LEU A 364 28.67 -18.35 -7.44
N ALA A 365 28.95 -19.39 -6.65
CA ALA A 365 29.91 -20.43 -7.02
C ALA A 365 29.48 -21.14 -8.31
N ALA A 366 28.19 -21.46 -8.44
CA ALA A 366 27.64 -22.07 -9.66
C ALA A 366 27.70 -21.14 -10.88
N ALA A 367 27.48 -19.83 -10.71
CA ALA A 367 27.62 -18.85 -11.79
C ALA A 367 29.08 -18.68 -12.23
N LYS A 368 30.02 -18.61 -11.28
CA LYS A 368 31.46 -18.54 -11.57
C LYS A 368 31.96 -19.77 -12.30
N ALA A 369 31.51 -20.97 -11.92
CA ALA A 369 31.87 -22.22 -12.58
C ALA A 369 31.35 -22.36 -14.02
N ARG A 370 30.32 -21.60 -14.41
CA ARG A 370 29.80 -21.55 -15.80
C ARG A 370 30.45 -20.45 -16.65
N ARG A 371 31.19 -19.54 -16.02
CA ARG A 371 31.88 -18.43 -16.69
C ARG A 371 33.06 -18.96 -17.50
N ASP A 372 33.83 -19.85 -16.89
CA ASP A 372 34.86 -20.70 -17.52
C ASP A 372 34.21 -21.66 -18.54
#